data_AF-I0R3A3-F1
#
_entry.id   AF-I0R3A3-F1
#
_cell.length_a   1.000
_cell.length_b   1.000
_cell.length_c   1.000
_cell.angle_alpha   90.00
_cell.angle_beta   90.00
_cell.angle_gamma   90.00
#
_symmetry.space_group_name_H-M   'P 1'
#
loop_
_entity.id
_entity.type
_entity.pdbx_description
1 polymer ?
#
loop_
_entity_poly.entity_id
_entity_poly.type
_entity_poly.pdbx_seq_one_letter_code
_entity_poly.pdbx_strand_id
1 'polypeptide(L)'
;MLAGLLSAGVPFPKAIELADPKDLPDKFRDFIVLAFELGAPLVPTLSQLEVQMRHEERTSQEIDQAQAVPQATRTLLIWLPVVSFVLAQIMGLGTFSGILHPVGALAALLAGALLFAGYKISGRMLNSFLAPKPDPTLSLMVLRICLSAGEPLEKIRKRLEGYPDGGASQLVEISKRTGARLSFLIDSELEQLNQKLLSSRIEEARKLSVRLLIPLSLTTLPAFLLLTLPPIIIGFTQ
;
A
#
# COMPACT_ATOMS: atom_id res chain seq x y z
N MET A 1 15.40 -12.40 -13.06
CA MET A 1 16.82 -12.72 -13.27
C MET A 1 17.13 -14.20 -13.02
N LEU A 2 16.64 -14.78 -11.91
CA LEU A 2 16.85 -16.17 -11.55
C LEU A 2 16.41 -17.16 -12.65
N ALA A 3 15.22 -16.98 -13.24
CA ALA A 3 14.73 -17.82 -14.33
C ALA A 3 15.63 -17.75 -15.57
N GLY A 4 16.17 -16.56 -15.87
CA GLY A 4 17.11 -16.33 -16.96
C GLY A 4 18.44 -17.05 -16.75
N LEU A 5 18.99 -17.00 -15.53
CA LEU A 5 20.23 -17.71 -15.17
C LEU A 5 20.08 -19.23 -15.31
N LEU A 6 18.98 -19.80 -14.82
CA LEU A 6 18.71 -21.24 -14.95
C LEU A 6 18.49 -21.64 -16.41
N SER A 7 17.80 -20.81 -17.19
CA SER A 7 17.61 -21.03 -18.63
C SER A 7 18.94 -21.00 -19.40
N ALA A 8 19.93 -20.23 -18.91
CA ALA A 8 21.28 -20.18 -19.45
C ALA A 8 22.18 -21.34 -18.98
N GLY A 9 21.65 -22.28 -18.19
CA GLY A 9 22.39 -23.44 -17.69
C GLY A 9 23.22 -23.17 -16.43
N VAL A 10 23.05 -22.03 -15.77
CA VAL A 10 23.74 -21.75 -14.50
C VAL A 10 23.17 -22.67 -13.41
N PRO A 11 24.01 -23.38 -12.63
CA PRO A 11 23.53 -24.24 -11.54
C PRO A 11 22.73 -23.47 -10.49
N PHE A 12 21.66 -24.07 -9.97
CA PHE A 12 20.73 -23.42 -9.03
C PHE A 12 21.39 -22.74 -7.82
N PRO A 13 22.37 -23.36 -7.11
CA PRO A 13 23.04 -22.69 -5.99
C PRO A 13 23.74 -21.40 -6.41
N LYS A 14 24.37 -21.38 -7.60
CA LYS A 14 25.06 -20.22 -8.13
C LYS A 14 24.10 -19.16 -8.65
N ALA A 15 22.99 -19.59 -9.25
CA ALA A 15 21.95 -18.70 -9.74
C ALA A 15 21.28 -17.93 -8.58
N ILE A 16 21.04 -18.58 -7.44
CA ILE A 16 20.54 -17.91 -6.22
C ILE A 16 21.52 -16.88 -5.69
N GLU A 17 22.81 -17.24 -5.56
CA GLU A 17 23.84 -16.33 -5.05
C GLU A 17 23.93 -15.05 -5.90
N LEU A 18 23.81 -15.19 -7.22
CA LEU A 18 23.85 -14.07 -8.16
C LEU A 18 22.54 -13.26 -8.21
N ALA A 19 21.39 -13.87 -7.92
CA ALA A 19 20.06 -13.23 -7.99
C ALA A 19 19.65 -12.45 -6.74
N ASP A 20 20.57 -12.31 -5.78
CA ASP A 20 20.40 -11.72 -4.45
C ASP A 20 19.21 -12.30 -3.65
N PRO A 21 19.44 -13.34 -2.82
CA PRO A 21 18.38 -14.03 -2.08
C PRO A 21 17.73 -13.19 -0.96
N LYS A 22 18.24 -11.98 -0.68
CA LYS A 22 17.73 -11.13 0.41
C LYS A 22 16.45 -10.37 0.06
N ASP A 23 16.20 -10.14 -1.23
CA ASP A 23 15.04 -9.36 -1.70
C ASP A 23 13.87 -10.23 -2.16
N LEU A 24 13.96 -11.56 -2.09
CA LEU A 24 12.83 -12.43 -2.43
C LEU A 24 11.75 -12.34 -1.34
N PRO A 25 10.53 -11.88 -1.67
CA PRO A 25 9.43 -11.84 -0.70
C PRO A 25 9.07 -13.27 -0.23
N ASP A 26 8.65 -13.42 1.03
CA ASP A 26 8.42 -14.74 1.66
C ASP A 26 7.49 -15.64 0.83
N LYS A 27 6.41 -15.08 0.27
CA LYS A 27 5.48 -15.81 -0.61
C LYS A 27 6.13 -16.46 -1.84
N PHE A 28 7.21 -15.88 -2.36
CA PHE A 28 7.94 -16.46 -3.50
C PHE A 28 8.75 -17.67 -3.09
N ARG A 29 9.28 -17.69 -1.86
CA ARG A 29 9.97 -18.87 -1.31
C ARG A 29 9.00 -20.03 -1.20
N ASP A 30 7.78 -19.78 -0.72
CA ASP A 30 6.73 -20.80 -0.60
C ASP A 30 6.38 -21.42 -1.96
N PHE A 31 6.29 -20.61 -3.02
CA PHE A 31 6.03 -21.12 -4.37
C PHE A 31 7.18 -21.93 -4.95
N ILE A 32 8.44 -21.55 -4.67
CA ILE A 32 9.61 -22.32 -5.08
C ILE A 32 9.63 -23.67 -4.37
N VAL A 33 9.40 -23.67 -3.05
CA VAL A 33 9.31 -24.90 -2.25
C VAL A 33 8.20 -25.81 -2.78
N LEU A 34 7.01 -25.25 -3.02
CA LEU A 34 5.88 -26.01 -3.59
C LEU A 34 6.23 -26.61 -4.97
N ALA A 35 6.91 -25.86 -5.83
CA ALA A 35 7.34 -26.35 -7.13
C ALA A 35 8.32 -27.52 -7.00
N PHE A 36 9.26 -27.46 -6.05
CA PHE A 36 10.17 -28.58 -5.76
C PHE A 36 9.44 -29.80 -5.20
N GLU A 37 8.54 -29.60 -4.23
CA GLU A 37 7.76 -30.69 -3.61
C GLU A 37 6.92 -31.46 -4.63
N LEU A 38 6.38 -30.75 -5.61
CA LEU A 38 5.51 -31.34 -6.63
C LEU A 38 6.25 -31.78 -7.90
N GLY A 39 7.53 -31.45 -8.04
CA GLY A 39 8.30 -31.71 -9.26
C GLY A 39 7.83 -30.86 -10.45
N ALA A 40 7.28 -29.66 -10.18
CA ALA A 40 6.88 -28.73 -11.23
C ALA A 40 8.10 -28.21 -12.02
N PRO A 41 7.95 -27.92 -13.32
CA PRO A 41 9.05 -27.39 -14.13
C PRO A 41 9.50 -26.02 -13.60
N LEU A 42 10.71 -25.96 -13.07
CA LEU A 42 11.21 -24.82 -12.29
C LEU A 42 11.36 -23.54 -13.12
N VAL A 43 11.91 -23.62 -14.33
CA VAL A 43 12.13 -22.45 -15.19
C VAL A 43 10.81 -21.75 -15.57
N PRO A 44 9.78 -22.44 -16.10
CA PRO A 44 8.46 -21.83 -16.35
C PRO A 44 7.76 -21.28 -15.12
N THR A 45 7.95 -21.92 -13.96
CA THR A 45 7.39 -21.42 -12.69
C THR A 45 8.09 -20.11 -12.30
N LEU A 46 9.42 -20.09 -12.24
CA LEU A 46 10.20 -18.91 -11.88
C LEU A 46 9.97 -17.75 -12.84
N SER A 47 9.89 -17.99 -14.16
CA SER A 47 9.60 -16.93 -15.13
C SER A 47 8.28 -16.21 -14.83
N GLN A 48 7.29 -16.94 -14.34
CA GLN A 48 5.99 -16.37 -13.99
C GLN A 48 5.94 -15.76 -12.60
N LEU A 49 6.70 -16.31 -11.65
CA LEU A 49 6.97 -15.61 -10.41
C LEU A 49 7.60 -14.24 -10.69
N GLU A 50 8.59 -14.16 -11.57
CA GLU A 50 9.23 -12.89 -11.95
C GLU A 50 8.27 -11.93 -12.67
N VAL A 51 7.33 -12.43 -13.48
CA VAL A 51 6.26 -11.60 -14.05
C VAL A 51 5.43 -11.00 -12.93
N GLN A 52 4.96 -11.83 -11.99
CA GLN A 52 4.16 -11.36 -10.86
C GLN A 52 4.92 -10.35 -9.99
N MET A 53 6.21 -10.57 -9.70
CA MET A 53 7.06 -9.62 -8.98
C MET A 53 7.09 -8.26 -9.67
N ARG A 54 7.28 -8.22 -11.00
CA ARG A 54 7.26 -6.96 -11.75
C ARG A 54 5.91 -6.26 -11.67
N HIS A 55 4.80 -7.00 -11.64
CA HIS A 55 3.48 -6.39 -11.44
C HIS A 55 3.35 -5.80 -10.03
N GLU A 56 3.87 -6.48 -9.01
CA GLU A 56 3.86 -5.98 -7.63
C GLU A 56 4.74 -4.74 -7.46
N GLU A 57 5.95 -4.74 -8.01
CA GLU A 57 6.86 -3.60 -8.00
C GLU A 57 6.23 -2.38 -8.69
N ARG A 58 5.66 -2.57 -9.88
CA ARG A 58 4.94 -1.50 -10.61
C ARG A 58 3.77 -0.99 -9.80
N THR A 59 2.98 -1.90 -9.22
CA THR A 59 1.84 -1.54 -8.38
C THR A 59 2.29 -0.73 -7.18
N SER A 60 3.38 -1.12 -6.51
CA SER A 60 3.94 -0.37 -5.39
C SER A 60 4.37 1.03 -5.81
N GLN A 61 5.09 1.16 -6.92
CA GLN A 61 5.55 2.44 -7.45
C GLN A 61 4.37 3.36 -7.81
N GLU A 62 3.33 2.85 -8.46
CA GLU A 62 2.14 3.63 -8.80
C GLU A 62 1.35 4.05 -7.55
N ILE A 63 1.23 3.18 -6.55
CA ILE A 63 0.61 3.51 -5.26
C ILE A 63 1.42 4.58 -4.54
N ASP A 64 2.76 4.48 -4.53
CA ASP A 64 3.66 5.47 -3.94
C ASP A 64 3.50 6.85 -4.57
N GLN A 65 3.36 6.90 -5.90
CA GLN A 65 3.06 8.14 -6.61
C GLN A 65 1.67 8.68 -6.27
N ALA A 66 0.64 7.81 -6.23
CA ALA A 66 -0.72 8.20 -5.95
C ALA A 66 -0.90 8.75 -4.51
N GLN A 67 -0.13 8.24 -3.54
CA GLN A 67 -0.21 8.67 -2.13
C GLN A 67 0.62 9.92 -1.81
N ALA A 68 1.57 10.29 -2.67
CA ALA A 68 2.38 11.49 -2.47
C ALA A 68 1.52 12.75 -2.33
N VAL A 69 0.41 12.83 -3.08
CA VAL A 69 -0.53 13.96 -3.02
C VAL A 69 -1.27 14.03 -1.66
N PRO A 70 -1.93 12.95 -1.17
CA PRO A 70 -2.46 12.90 0.19
C PRO A 70 -1.45 13.26 1.29
N GLN A 71 -0.22 12.74 1.19
CA GLN A 71 0.83 12.99 2.19
C GLN A 71 1.31 14.44 2.18
N ALA A 72 1.55 15.02 1.01
CA ALA A 72 1.94 16.42 0.87
C ALA A 72 0.86 17.36 1.45
N THR A 73 -0.41 17.11 1.13
CA THR A 73 -1.54 17.91 1.62
C THR A 73 -1.64 17.87 3.15
N ARG A 74 -1.49 16.68 3.75
CA ARG A 74 -1.44 16.51 5.20
C ARG A 74 -0.31 17.32 5.82
N THR A 75 0.90 17.20 5.28
CA THR A 75 2.07 17.92 5.79
C THR A 75 1.87 19.43 5.70
N LEU A 76 1.43 19.96 4.55
CA LEU A 76 1.18 21.39 4.37
C LEU A 76 0.14 21.94 5.35
N LEU A 77 -1.02 21.27 5.50
CA LEU A 77 -2.08 21.73 6.40
C LEU A 77 -1.68 21.68 7.87
N ILE A 78 -0.86 20.72 8.28
CA ILE A 78 -0.40 20.62 9.68
C ILE A 78 0.66 21.69 9.98
N TRP A 79 1.52 22.01 9.00
CA TRP A 79 2.53 23.05 9.15
C TRP A 79 1.97 24.47 9.05
N LEU A 80 0.84 24.67 8.36
CA LEU A 80 0.26 25.99 8.10
C LEU A 80 0.11 26.85 9.38
N PRO A 81 -0.53 26.39 10.48
CA PRO A 81 -0.70 27.21 11.68
C PRO A 81 0.63 27.59 12.34
N VAL A 82 1.62 26.69 12.29
CA VAL A 82 2.95 26.93 12.86
C VAL A 82 3.67 28.02 12.06
N VAL A 83 3.66 27.92 10.74
CA VAL A 83 4.26 28.93 9.84
C VAL A 83 3.57 30.28 10.03
N SER A 84 2.24 30.30 10.10
CA SER A 84 1.48 31.52 10.32
C SER A 84 1.78 32.18 11.67
N PHE A 85 1.93 31.40 12.73
CA PHE A 85 2.34 31.90 14.04
C PHE A 85 3.73 32.56 14.00
N VAL A 86 4.69 31.90 13.35
CA VAL A 86 6.05 32.44 13.18
C VAL A 86 6.02 33.75 12.40
N LEU A 87 5.25 33.82 11.32
CA LEU A 87 5.10 35.05 10.53
C LEU A 87 4.46 36.19 11.35
N ALA A 88 3.43 35.90 12.15
CA ALA A 88 2.80 36.87 13.03
C ALA A 88 3.78 37.46 14.05
N GLN A 89 4.66 36.60 14.60
CA GLN A 89 5.73 37.04 15.51
C GLN A 89 6.76 37.93 14.80
N ILE A 90 7.17 37.59 13.58
CA ILE A 90 8.12 38.41 12.79
C ILE A 90 7.52 39.77 12.46
N MET A 91 6.20 39.84 12.22
CA MET A 91 5.49 41.10 12.01
C MET A 91 5.37 41.98 13.25
N GLY A 92 5.84 41.50 14.41
CA GLY A 92 5.81 42.27 15.66
C GLY A 92 4.44 42.32 16.34
N LEU A 93 3.53 41.40 16.02
CA LEU A 93 2.17 41.36 16.58
C LEU A 93 2.13 40.91 18.06
N GLY A 94 3.26 40.94 18.77
CA GLY A 94 3.35 40.58 20.20
C GLY A 94 2.91 39.14 20.53
N THR A 95 2.84 38.26 19.54
CA THR A 95 2.17 36.95 19.64
C THR A 95 2.79 36.04 20.72
N PHE A 96 4.11 36.11 20.91
CA PHE A 96 4.82 35.40 21.97
C PHE A 96 4.41 35.86 23.38
N SER A 97 4.30 37.18 23.60
CA SER A 97 3.83 37.75 24.87
C SER A 97 2.36 37.41 25.11
N GLY A 98 1.55 37.47 24.07
CA GLY A 98 0.13 37.11 24.11
C GLY A 98 -0.13 35.65 24.50
N ILE A 99 0.72 34.71 24.09
CA ILE A 99 0.63 33.30 24.50
C ILE A 99 0.95 33.10 25.99
N LEU A 100 1.86 33.87 26.56
CA LEU A 100 2.23 33.74 27.97
C LEU A 100 1.10 34.18 28.93
N HIS A 101 0.16 34.98 28.43
CA HIS A 101 -1.05 35.34 29.17
C HIS A 101 -1.96 34.12 29.37
N PRO A 102 -2.64 33.93 30.53
CA PRO A 102 -3.43 32.73 30.83
C PRO A 102 -4.50 32.38 29.77
N VAL A 103 -5.12 33.39 29.16
CA VAL A 103 -6.10 33.21 28.07
C VAL A 103 -5.42 32.74 26.77
N GLY A 104 -4.27 33.32 26.42
CA GLY A 104 -3.50 32.91 25.24
C GLY A 104 -2.88 31.52 25.41
N ALA A 105 -2.42 31.19 26.62
CA ALA A 105 -1.90 29.87 26.96
C ALA A 105 -2.98 28.78 26.82
N LEU A 106 -4.20 29.05 27.30
CA LEU A 106 -5.33 28.13 27.15
C LEU A 106 -5.71 27.96 25.67
N ALA A 107 -5.74 29.05 24.90
CA ALA A 107 -6.01 28.99 23.46
C ALA A 107 -4.93 28.19 22.71
N ALA A 108 -3.65 28.40 23.05
CA ALA A 108 -2.53 27.65 22.47
C ALA A 108 -2.59 26.16 22.82
N LEU A 109 -2.97 25.80 24.05
CA LEU A 109 -3.18 24.42 24.47
C LEU A 109 -4.31 23.77 23.66
N LEU A 110 -5.46 24.43 23.55
CA LEU A 110 -6.60 23.94 22.75
C LEU A 110 -6.22 23.77 21.27
N ALA A 111 -5.48 24.72 20.70
CA ALA A 111 -4.98 24.61 19.33
C ALA A 111 -4.04 23.41 19.17
N GLY A 112 -3.09 23.23 20.10
CA GLY A 112 -2.19 22.08 20.10
C GLY A 112 -2.94 20.75 20.21
N ALA A 113 -3.97 20.68 21.04
CA ALA A 113 -4.82 19.50 21.18
C ALA A 113 -5.59 19.18 19.88
N LEU A 114 -6.14 20.19 19.21
CA LEU A 114 -6.80 20.03 17.91
C LEU A 114 -5.82 19.53 16.84
N LEU A 115 -4.64 20.15 16.73
CA LEU A 115 -3.62 19.73 15.76
C LEU A 115 -3.14 18.31 16.03
N PHE A 116 -2.96 17.94 17.30
CA PHE A 116 -2.59 16.57 17.66
C PHE A 116 -3.69 15.56 17.29
N ALA A 117 -4.95 15.89 17.54
CA ALA A 117 -6.08 15.05 17.12
C ALA A 117 -6.11 14.88 15.59
N GLY A 118 -5.94 15.97 14.84
CA GLY A 118 -5.86 15.95 13.38
C GLY A 118 -4.70 15.10 12.86
N TYR A 119 -3.51 15.25 13.45
CA TYR A 119 -2.33 14.45 13.12
C TYR A 119 -2.55 12.95 13.38
N LYS A 120 -3.14 12.59 14.52
CA LYS A 120 -3.40 11.20 14.91
C LYS A 120 -4.46 10.53 14.04
N ILE A 121 -5.57 11.23 13.77
CA ILE A 121 -6.66 10.70 12.93
C ILE A 121 -6.18 10.52 11.48
N SER A 122 -5.55 11.55 10.91
CA SER A 122 -5.01 11.48 9.54
C SER A 122 -3.94 10.40 9.39
N GLY A 123 -3.06 10.24 10.39
CA GLY A 123 -2.06 9.17 10.41
C GLY A 123 -2.68 7.78 10.45
N ARG A 124 -3.75 7.59 11.24
CA ARG A 124 -4.49 6.32 11.28
C ARG A 124 -5.14 5.97 9.94
N MET A 125 -5.71 6.94 9.24
CA MET A 125 -6.31 6.72 7.92
C MET A 125 -5.27 6.28 6.88
N LEU A 126 -4.08 6.90 6.89
CA LEU A 126 -2.98 6.50 6.01
C LEU A 126 -2.44 5.11 6.35
N ASN A 127 -2.22 4.82 7.64
CA ASN A 127 -1.75 3.50 8.08
C ASN A 127 -2.74 2.39 7.73
N SER A 128 -4.05 2.66 7.81
CA SER A 128 -5.07 1.69 7.40
C SER A 128 -5.05 1.41 5.90
N PHE A 129 -4.65 2.38 5.07
CA PHE A 129 -4.52 2.21 3.62
C PHE A 129 -3.27 1.38 3.26
N LEU A 130 -2.17 1.60 3.99
CA LEU A 130 -0.90 0.90 3.81
C LEU A 130 -0.89 -0.54 4.36
N ALA A 131 -1.88 -0.92 5.16
CA ALA A 131 -1.96 -2.26 5.72
C ALA A 131 -1.94 -3.34 4.62
N PRO A 132 -1.18 -4.44 4.79
CA PRO A 132 -1.20 -5.56 3.86
C PRO A 132 -2.64 -6.08 3.68
N LYS A 133 -3.02 -6.31 2.42
CA LYS A 133 -4.33 -6.89 2.08
C LYS A 133 -4.14 -8.32 1.56
N PRO A 134 -5.12 -9.22 1.77
CA PRO A 134 -5.10 -10.54 1.17
C PRO A 134 -4.90 -10.44 -0.35
N ASP A 135 -4.01 -11.28 -0.87
CA ASP A 135 -3.65 -11.30 -2.28
C ASP A 135 -4.34 -12.49 -2.98
N PRO A 136 -5.41 -12.25 -3.76
CA PRO A 136 -6.15 -13.31 -4.43
C PRO A 136 -5.37 -13.95 -5.59
N THR A 137 -4.31 -13.30 -6.10
CA THR A 137 -3.48 -13.83 -7.19
C THR A 137 -2.75 -15.12 -6.76
N LEU A 138 -2.48 -15.28 -5.46
CA LEU A 138 -1.79 -16.45 -4.92
C LEU A 138 -2.53 -17.76 -5.24
N SER A 139 -3.86 -17.77 -5.18
CA SER A 139 -4.66 -18.95 -5.51
C SER A 139 -4.47 -19.40 -6.97
N LEU A 140 -4.33 -18.43 -7.90
CA LEU A 140 -4.10 -18.69 -9.32
C LEU A 140 -2.67 -19.17 -9.59
N MET A 141 -1.68 -18.64 -8.85
CA MET A 141 -0.29 -19.10 -8.91
C MET A 141 -0.15 -20.55 -8.42
N VAL A 142 -0.80 -20.89 -7.29
CA VAL A 142 -0.85 -22.28 -6.79
C VAL A 142 -1.51 -23.20 -7.81
N LEU A 143 -2.67 -22.81 -8.34
CA LEU A 143 -3.36 -23.58 -9.38
C LEU A 143 -2.43 -23.85 -10.57
N ARG A 144 -1.66 -22.85 -11.02
CA ARG A 144 -0.71 -22.97 -12.12
C ARG A 144 0.44 -23.94 -11.81
N ILE A 145 1.04 -23.84 -10.62
CA ILE A 145 2.15 -24.70 -10.18
C ILE A 145 1.67 -26.15 -10.04
N CYS A 146 0.53 -26.36 -9.39
CA CYS A 146 -0.01 -27.71 -9.24
C CYS A 146 -0.43 -28.32 -10.58
N LEU A 147 -1.00 -27.53 -11.49
CA LEU A 147 -1.37 -27.97 -12.83
C LEU A 147 -0.12 -28.36 -13.64
N SER A 148 0.96 -27.58 -13.56
CA SER A 148 2.20 -27.88 -14.29
C SER A 148 2.95 -29.09 -13.71
N ALA A 149 2.76 -29.41 -12.44
CA ALA A 149 3.20 -30.64 -11.81
C ALA A 149 2.32 -31.87 -12.14
N GLY A 150 1.18 -31.69 -12.80
CA GLY A 150 0.24 -32.77 -13.11
C GLY A 150 -0.56 -33.27 -11.90
N GLU A 151 -0.74 -32.44 -10.87
CA GLU A 151 -1.51 -32.82 -9.68
C GLU A 151 -3.02 -32.96 -10.01
N PRO A 152 -3.73 -33.98 -9.47
CA PRO A 152 -5.18 -34.13 -9.70
C PRO A 152 -6.00 -32.95 -9.17
N LEU A 153 -7.04 -32.53 -9.91
CA LEU A 153 -7.86 -31.35 -9.60
C LEU A 153 -8.50 -31.40 -8.20
N GLU A 154 -8.85 -32.58 -7.70
CA GLU A 154 -9.41 -32.78 -6.35
C GLU A 154 -8.40 -32.38 -5.27
N LYS A 155 -7.13 -32.74 -5.47
CA LYS A 155 -6.05 -32.39 -4.53
C LYS A 155 -5.67 -30.92 -4.65
N ILE A 156 -5.72 -30.36 -5.86
CA ILE A 156 -5.54 -28.92 -6.10
C ILE A 156 -6.60 -28.13 -5.33
N ARG A 157 -7.89 -28.50 -5.45
CA ARG A 157 -8.99 -27.83 -4.74
C ARG A 157 -8.73 -27.76 -3.23
N LYS A 158 -8.27 -28.85 -2.62
CA LYS A 158 -7.95 -28.88 -1.18
C LYS A 158 -6.81 -27.93 -0.81
N ARG A 159 -5.79 -27.77 -1.67
CA ARG A 159 -4.70 -26.80 -1.43
C ARG A 159 -5.20 -25.35 -1.53
N LEU A 160 -6.13 -25.09 -2.46
CA LEU A 160 -6.67 -23.75 -2.68
C LEU A 160 -7.47 -23.21 -1.49
N GLU A 161 -7.97 -24.08 -0.59
CA GLU A 161 -8.67 -23.66 0.64
C GLU A 161 -7.80 -22.81 1.57
N GLY A 162 -6.47 -22.92 1.48
CA GLY A 162 -5.52 -22.11 2.26
C GLY A 162 -5.23 -20.73 1.69
N TYR A 163 -5.79 -20.36 0.53
CA TYR A 163 -5.48 -19.13 -0.18
C TYR A 163 -6.72 -18.25 -0.39
N PRO A 164 -6.56 -16.91 -0.50
CA PRO A 164 -7.69 -16.03 -0.80
C PRO A 164 -8.30 -16.37 -2.17
N ASP A 165 -9.63 -16.34 -2.27
CA ASP A 165 -10.32 -16.69 -3.51
C ASP A 165 -10.02 -15.69 -4.64
N GLY A 166 -9.28 -16.16 -5.64
CA GLY A 166 -9.01 -15.45 -6.90
C GLY A 166 -9.76 -16.04 -8.09
N GLY A 167 -10.80 -16.86 -7.87
CA GLY A 167 -11.58 -17.46 -8.96
C GLY A 167 -11.00 -18.76 -9.51
N ALA A 168 -10.01 -19.35 -8.86
CA ALA A 168 -9.36 -20.59 -9.30
C ALA A 168 -10.36 -21.73 -9.59
N SER A 169 -11.35 -21.93 -8.72
CA SER A 169 -12.40 -22.95 -8.92
C SER A 169 -13.30 -22.63 -10.13
N GLN A 170 -13.58 -21.36 -10.38
CA GLN A 170 -14.41 -20.91 -11.51
C GLN A 170 -13.67 -21.13 -12.83
N LEU A 171 -12.37 -20.87 -12.89
CA LEU A 171 -11.56 -21.14 -14.09
C LEU A 171 -11.53 -22.63 -14.43
N VAL A 172 -11.42 -23.50 -13.42
CA VAL A 172 -11.50 -24.97 -13.61
C VAL A 172 -12.85 -25.37 -14.20
N GLU A 173 -13.95 -24.80 -13.70
CA GLU A 173 -15.29 -25.07 -14.21
C GLU A 173 -15.48 -24.56 -15.66
N ILE A 174 -14.99 -23.36 -15.96
CA ILE A 174 -15.00 -22.79 -17.31
C ILE A 174 -14.21 -23.70 -18.27
N SER A 175 -13.01 -24.13 -17.89
CA SER A 175 -12.19 -25.05 -18.68
C SER A 175 -12.91 -26.38 -18.94
N LYS A 176 -13.52 -26.98 -17.90
CA LYS A 176 -14.31 -28.23 -18.02
C LYS A 176 -15.50 -28.08 -18.98
N ARG A 177 -16.21 -26.96 -18.94
CA ARG A 177 -17.40 -26.71 -19.77
C ARG A 177 -17.06 -26.37 -21.22
N THR A 178 -15.96 -25.67 -21.45
CA THR A 178 -15.62 -25.10 -22.77
C THR A 178 -14.53 -25.86 -23.50
N GLY A 179 -13.75 -26.70 -22.80
CA GLY A 179 -12.54 -27.31 -23.33
C GLY A 179 -11.36 -26.34 -23.48
N ALA A 180 -11.49 -25.08 -23.05
CA ALA A 180 -10.41 -24.11 -23.07
C ALA A 180 -9.24 -24.56 -22.20
N ARG A 181 -8.00 -24.29 -22.64
CA ARG A 181 -6.79 -24.65 -21.88
C ARG A 181 -6.73 -23.82 -20.60
N LEU A 182 -6.76 -24.51 -19.46
CA LEU A 182 -6.77 -23.89 -18.14
C LEU A 182 -5.56 -22.96 -17.91
N SER A 183 -4.38 -23.30 -18.45
CA SER A 183 -3.19 -22.44 -18.36
C SER A 183 -3.41 -21.03 -18.94
N PHE A 184 -4.09 -20.92 -20.09
CA PHE A 184 -4.37 -19.62 -20.70
C PHE A 184 -5.42 -18.83 -19.92
N LEU A 185 -6.40 -19.52 -19.34
CA LEU A 185 -7.38 -18.88 -18.47
C LEU A 185 -6.72 -18.30 -17.21
N ILE A 186 -5.79 -19.05 -16.62
CA ILE A 186 -5.03 -18.59 -15.45
C ILE A 186 -4.18 -17.37 -15.80
N ASP A 187 -3.42 -17.40 -16.90
CA ASP A 187 -2.57 -16.28 -17.31
C ASP A 187 -3.42 -15.02 -17.58
N SER A 188 -4.59 -15.18 -18.24
CA SER A 188 -5.51 -14.08 -18.49
C SER A 188 -6.14 -13.52 -17.21
N GLU A 189 -6.56 -14.38 -16.28
CA GLU A 189 -7.19 -13.94 -15.03
C GLU A 189 -6.16 -13.30 -14.09
N LEU A 190 -4.92 -13.79 -14.06
CA LEU A 190 -3.83 -13.15 -13.32
C LEU A 190 -3.61 -11.70 -13.78
N GLU A 191 -3.53 -11.48 -15.10
CA GLU A 191 -3.39 -10.13 -15.66
C GLU A 191 -4.59 -9.25 -15.29
N GLN A 192 -5.81 -9.77 -15.47
CA GLN A 192 -7.04 -9.04 -15.13
C GLN A 192 -7.11 -8.68 -13.64
N LEU A 193 -6.73 -9.62 -12.78
CA LEU A 193 -6.77 -9.44 -11.33
C LEU A 193 -5.71 -8.43 -10.87
N ASN A 194 -4.49 -8.50 -11.42
CA ASN A 194 -3.44 -7.51 -11.16
C ASN A 194 -3.91 -6.09 -11.53
N GLN A 195 -4.49 -5.92 -12.73
CA GLN A 195 -5.02 -4.63 -13.17
C GLN A 195 -6.17 -4.13 -12.29
N LYS A 196 -7.07 -5.03 -11.89
CA LYS A 196 -8.21 -4.70 -11.00
C LYS A 196 -7.74 -4.29 -9.61
N LEU A 197 -6.76 -5.01 -9.04
CA LEU A 197 -6.19 -4.69 -7.74
C LEU A 197 -5.51 -3.31 -7.77
N LEU A 198 -4.68 -3.03 -8.77
CA LEU A 198 -4.05 -1.74 -8.97
C LEU A 198 -5.08 -0.61 -9.10
N SER A 199 -6.06 -0.77 -9.98
CA SER A 199 -7.12 0.23 -10.21
C SER A 199 -7.89 0.52 -8.92
N SER A 200 -8.24 -0.51 -8.16
CA SER A 200 -8.93 -0.36 -6.87
C SER A 200 -8.08 0.39 -5.85
N ARG A 201 -6.77 0.11 -5.79
CA ARG A 201 -5.85 0.80 -4.87
C ARG A 201 -5.67 2.29 -5.23
N ILE A 202 -5.55 2.61 -6.51
CA ILE A 202 -5.49 4.00 -6.98
C ILE A 202 -6.78 4.74 -6.63
N GLU A 203 -7.93 4.12 -6.84
CA GLU A 203 -9.22 4.72 -6.51
C GLU A 203 -9.39 4.95 -4.99
N GLU A 204 -8.95 4.00 -4.18
CA GLU A 204 -8.90 4.17 -2.72
C GLU A 204 -7.96 5.31 -2.29
N ALA A 205 -6.78 5.44 -2.91
CA ALA A 205 -5.84 6.53 -2.65
C ALA A 205 -6.45 7.90 -2.98
N ARG A 206 -7.18 8.01 -4.11
CA ARG A 206 -7.91 9.22 -4.49
C ARG A 206 -9.00 9.57 -3.47
N LYS A 207 -9.80 8.59 -3.06
CA LYS A 207 -10.82 8.78 -2.01
C LYS A 207 -10.18 9.18 -0.68
N LEU A 208 -9.02 8.63 -0.34
CA LEU A 208 -8.27 8.98 0.86
C LEU A 208 -7.87 10.46 0.85
N SER A 209 -7.42 11.01 -0.30
CA SER A 209 -7.11 12.44 -0.44
C SER A 209 -8.29 13.32 0.00
N VAL A 210 -9.49 13.07 -0.54
CA VAL A 210 -10.70 13.83 -0.19
C VAL A 210 -11.10 13.61 1.27
N ARG A 211 -11.04 12.37 1.77
CA ARG A 211 -11.41 12.05 3.15
C ARG A 211 -10.45 12.63 4.18
N LEU A 212 -9.17 12.80 3.86
CA LEU A 212 -8.18 13.43 4.74
C LEU A 212 -8.42 14.93 4.93
N LEU A 213 -9.02 15.61 3.95
CA LEU A 213 -9.34 17.03 4.06
C LEU A 213 -10.34 17.32 5.17
N ILE A 214 -11.29 16.42 5.44
CA ILE A 214 -12.34 16.62 6.45
C ILE A 214 -11.75 16.77 7.87
N PRO A 215 -11.02 15.77 8.42
CA PRO A 215 -10.47 15.90 9.76
C PRO A 215 -9.42 17.00 9.83
N LEU A 216 -8.58 17.15 8.80
CA LEU A 216 -7.52 18.17 8.80
C LEU A 216 -8.11 19.58 8.78
N SER A 217 -9.06 19.89 7.90
CA SER A 217 -9.67 21.22 7.85
C SER A 217 -10.42 21.54 9.15
N LEU A 218 -11.14 20.57 9.71
CA LEU A 218 -11.88 20.72 10.96
C LEU A 218 -10.97 20.94 12.18
N THR A 219 -9.73 20.44 12.17
CA THR A 219 -8.77 20.67 13.26
C THR A 219 -7.84 21.84 13.02
N THR A 220 -7.37 22.02 11.78
CA THR A 220 -6.37 23.03 11.43
C THR A 220 -6.97 24.43 11.40
N LEU A 221 -8.19 24.61 10.87
CA LEU A 221 -8.80 25.94 10.78
C LEU A 221 -9.07 26.55 12.17
N PRO A 222 -9.71 25.85 13.12
CA PRO A 222 -9.92 26.42 14.45
C PRO A 222 -8.60 26.57 15.22
N ALA A 223 -7.64 25.65 15.05
CA ALA A 223 -6.33 25.79 15.68
C ALA A 223 -5.57 27.02 15.16
N PHE A 224 -5.64 27.32 13.87
CA PHE A 224 -5.08 28.54 13.28
C PHE A 224 -5.71 29.79 13.90
N LEU A 225 -7.05 29.84 14.00
CA LEU A 225 -7.75 30.96 14.62
C LEU A 225 -7.37 31.15 16.10
N LEU A 226 -7.25 30.05 16.85
CA LEU A 226 -6.85 30.06 18.27
C LEU A 226 -5.39 30.47 18.48
N LEU A 227 -4.49 30.15 17.56
CA LEU A 227 -3.08 30.55 17.63
C LEU A 227 -2.84 32.01 17.21
N THR A 228 -3.74 32.58 16.42
CA THR A 228 -3.57 33.93 15.85
C THR A 228 -4.38 34.97 16.61
N LEU A 229 -5.70 34.81 16.73
CA LEU A 229 -6.58 35.87 17.23
C LEU A 229 -6.33 36.25 18.71
N PRO A 230 -6.36 35.32 19.69
CA PRO A 230 -6.20 35.69 21.09
C PRO A 230 -4.85 36.34 21.40
N PRO A 231 -3.69 35.79 20.96
CA PRO A 231 -2.41 36.42 21.23
C PRO A 231 -2.25 37.80 20.60
N ILE A 232 -2.77 38.00 19.37
CA ILE A 232 -2.73 39.30 18.69
C ILE A 232 -3.56 40.33 19.46
N ILE A 233 -4.80 39.98 19.84
CA ILE A 233 -5.67 40.89 20.61
C ILE A 233 -5.01 41.27 21.94
N ILE A 234 -4.47 40.28 22.67
CA ILE A 234 -3.80 40.53 23.94
C ILE A 234 -2.55 41.41 23.73
N GLY A 235 -1.75 41.12 22.71
CA GLY A 235 -0.55 41.87 22.38
C GLY A 235 -0.80 43.32 21.95
N PHE A 236 -1.98 43.64 21.39
CA PHE A 236 -2.40 45.02 21.11
C PHE A 236 -2.95 45.76 22.34
N THR A 237 -3.45 45.03 23.34
CA THR A 237 -4.06 45.63 24.55
C THR A 237 -3.06 45.87 25.68
N GLN A 238 -1.81 45.44 25.54
CA GLN A 238 -0.70 45.68 26.47
C GLN A 238 0.31 46.65 25.86
#